data_AF-A0A6J6F1L6-F1
#
_entry.id   AF-A0A6J6F1L6-F1
#
_cell.length_a   1.000
_cell.length_b   1.000
_cell.length_c   1.000
_cell.angle_alpha   90.00
_cell.angle_beta   90.00
_cell.angle_gamma   90.00
#
_symmetry.space_group_name_H-M   'P 1'
#
loop_
_entity.id
_entity.type
_entity.pdbx_description
1 polymer ?
#
loop_
_entity_poly.entity_id
_entity_poly.type
_entity_poly.pdbx_seq_one_letter_code
_entity_poly.pdbx_strand_id
1 'polypeptide(L)'
;MFVSLVLFSVYISAVDLRHHRITNRTILACAAVFAALSAISGEQINPFSFLTVLAFIPLLLSLGIGAGDIKLLIVLSLFFVPFSWLALSSFMQAFTLLSALSLAYYLVRSRSFAGSVALAPALCGAVIWCAR
;
A
#
# COMPACT_ATOMS: atom_id res chain seq x y z
N MET A 1 2.05 16.38 2.62
CA MET A 1 2.66 15.14 2.06
C MET A 1 1.80 14.37 1.03
N PHE A 2 0.52 14.72 0.87
CA PHE A 2 -0.43 13.98 0.02
C PHE A 2 -0.07 13.88 -1.47
N VAL A 3 0.39 14.97 -2.11
CA VAL A 3 0.75 14.95 -3.55
C VAL A 3 1.88 13.95 -3.83
N SER A 4 2.89 13.91 -2.97
CA SER A 4 3.98 12.94 -3.07
C SER A 4 3.48 11.51 -2.93
N LEU A 5 2.53 11.26 -2.01
CA LEU A 5 1.88 9.96 -1.87
C LEU A 5 1.17 9.54 -3.16
N VAL A 6 0.43 10.45 -3.80
CA VAL A 6 -0.26 10.15 -5.07
C VAL A 6 0.75 9.84 -6.18
N LEU A 7 1.81 10.64 -6.32
CA LEU A 7 2.84 10.42 -7.34
C LEU A 7 3.58 9.08 -7.15
N PHE A 8 3.99 8.76 -5.93
CA PHE A 8 4.66 7.48 -5.63
C PHE A 8 3.71 6.29 -5.76
N SER A 9 2.45 6.43 -5.35
CA SER A 9 1.41 5.41 -5.53
C SER A 9 1.21 5.07 -7.01
N VAL A 10 1.08 6.08 -7.87
CA VAL A 10 0.94 5.88 -9.33
C VAL A 10 2.20 5.24 -9.91
N TYR A 11 3.39 5.70 -9.51
CA TYR A 11 4.65 5.12 -9.98
C TYR A 11 4.78 3.64 -9.59
N ILE A 12 4.58 3.31 -8.32
CA ILE A 12 4.71 1.93 -7.82
C ILE A 12 3.65 1.04 -8.46
N SER A 13 2.40 1.51 -8.54
CA SER A 13 1.32 0.78 -9.21
C SER A 13 1.66 0.48 -10.68
N ALA A 14 2.21 1.45 -11.41
CA ALA A 14 2.63 1.25 -12.80
C ALA A 14 3.81 0.27 -12.93
N VAL A 15 4.78 0.33 -12.02
CA VAL A 15 5.91 -0.61 -11.98
C VAL A 15 5.45 -2.03 -11.64
N ASP A 16 4.56 -2.16 -10.66
CA ASP A 16 4.01 -3.45 -10.22
C ASP A 16 3.17 -4.11 -11.33
N LEU A 17 2.34 -3.35 -12.03
CA LEU A 17 1.58 -3.83 -13.19
C LEU A 17 2.45 -4.28 -14.37
N ARG A 18 3.65 -3.73 -14.52
CA ARG A 18 4.55 -4.05 -15.65
C ARG A 18 5.54 -5.17 -15.33
N HIS A 19 6.05 -5.22 -14.10
CA HIS A 19 7.17 -6.09 -13.74
C HIS A 19 6.83 -7.09 -12.62
N HIS A 20 5.64 -6.98 -12.00
CA HIS A 20 5.19 -7.78 -10.84
C HIS A 20 6.22 -7.87 -9.71
N ARG A 21 7.14 -6.90 -9.65
CA ARG A 21 8.26 -6.86 -8.72
C ARG A 21 8.56 -5.43 -8.32
N ILE A 22 8.25 -5.12 -7.07
CA ILE A 22 8.67 -3.88 -6.43
C ILE A 22 10.07 -4.08 -5.86
N THR A 23 11.04 -3.27 -6.29
CA THR A 23 12.41 -3.37 -5.79
C THR A 23 12.54 -2.81 -4.38
N ASN A 24 13.41 -3.39 -3.55
CA ASN A 24 13.69 -2.83 -2.22
C ASN A 24 14.22 -1.39 -2.30
N ARG A 25 14.94 -1.04 -3.37
CA ARG A 25 15.49 0.31 -3.60
C ARG A 25 14.37 1.34 -3.77
N THR A 26 13.31 1.02 -4.53
CA THR A 26 12.16 1.92 -4.71
C THR A 26 11.40 2.15 -3.41
N ILE A 27 11.20 1.10 -2.60
CA ILE A 27 10.54 1.23 -1.29
C ILE A 27 11.38 2.08 -0.34
N LEU A 28 12.69 1.86 -0.31
CA LEU A 28 13.62 2.62 0.54
C LEU A 28 13.68 4.10 0.13
N ALA A 29 13.68 4.38 -1.17
CA ALA A 29 13.59 5.75 -1.69
C ALA A 29 12.27 6.43 -1.27
N CYS A 30 11.13 5.72 -1.36
CA CYS A 30 9.84 6.25 -0.90
C CYS A 30 9.87 6.56 0.61
N ALA A 31 10.37 5.62 1.42
CA ALA A 31 10.49 5.80 2.86
C ALA A 31 11.38 7.01 3.22
N ALA A 32 12.51 7.18 2.54
CA ALA A 32 13.41 8.31 2.74
C ALA A 32 12.74 9.66 2.38
N VAL A 33 12.01 9.70 1.26
CA VAL A 33 11.30 10.92 0.83
C VAL A 33 10.16 11.25 1.80
N PHE A 34 9.36 10.27 2.23
CA PHE A 34 8.31 10.53 3.21
C PHE A 34 8.86 10.94 4.58
N ALA A 35 9.96 10.34 5.04
CA ALA A 35 10.63 10.75 6.26
C ALA A 35 11.15 12.19 6.18
N ALA A 36 11.81 12.55 5.08
CA ALA A 36 12.30 13.91 4.86
C ALA A 36 11.14 14.93 4.81
N LEU A 37 10.07 14.60 4.10
CA LEU A 37 8.90 15.47 4.00
C LEU A 37 8.19 15.63 5.36
N SER A 38 8.04 14.56 6.14
CA SER A 38 7.45 14.61 7.49
C SER A 38 8.31 15.47 8.43
N ALA A 39 9.64 15.37 8.35
CA ALA A 39 10.54 16.21 9.13
C ALA A 39 10.42 17.70 8.77
N ILE A 40 10.18 18.03 7.49
CA ILE A 40 10.02 19.41 7.02
C ILE A 40 8.63 19.97 7.35
N SER A 41 7.57 19.18 7.16
CA SER A 41 6.18 19.63 7.37
C SER A 41 5.73 19.56 8.83
N GLY A 42 6.46 18.84 9.69
CA GLY A 42 6.04 18.57 11.06
C GLY A 42 4.82 17.65 11.16
N GLU A 43 4.47 16.95 10.07
CA GLU A 43 3.37 15.97 10.08
C GLU A 43 3.74 14.80 11.02
N GLN A 44 2.80 14.41 11.88
CA GLN A 44 3.00 13.34 12.86
C GLN A 44 3.07 11.98 12.17
N ILE A 45 4.05 11.17 12.58
CA ILE A 45 4.16 9.76 12.20
C ILE A 45 3.20 8.91 13.05
N ASN A 46 2.79 7.76 12.51
CA ASN A 46 1.84 6.83 13.12
C ASN A 46 2.54 5.53 13.57
N PRO A 47 3.29 5.54 14.68
CA PRO A 47 4.08 4.39 15.11
C PRO A 47 3.20 3.20 15.51
N PHE A 48 2.00 3.43 16.05
CA PHE A 48 1.08 2.35 16.41
C PHE A 48 0.56 1.59 15.18
N SER A 49 0.19 2.30 14.11
CA SER A 49 -0.19 1.68 12.85
C SER A 49 0.95 0.88 12.23
N PHE A 50 2.18 1.38 12.31
CA PHE A 50 3.36 0.63 11.89
C PHE A 50 3.54 -0.65 12.71
N LEU A 51 3.44 -0.58 14.04
CA LEU A 51 3.60 -1.73 14.93
C LEU A 51 2.50 -2.79 14.70
N THR A 52 1.26 -2.38 14.45
CA THR A 52 0.19 -3.35 14.15
C THR A 52 0.47 -4.08 12.85
N VAL A 53 0.83 -3.39 11.77
CA VAL A 53 1.20 -4.05 10.51
C VAL A 53 2.38 -5.01 10.73
N LEU A 54 3.38 -4.62 11.52
CA LEU A 54 4.53 -5.46 11.86
C LEU A 54 4.12 -6.74 12.60
N ALA A 55 3.19 -6.63 13.56
CA ALA A 55 2.66 -7.77 14.30
C ALA A 55 1.86 -8.74 13.42
N PHE A 56 1.22 -8.25 12.36
CA PHE A 56 0.44 -9.06 11.42
C PHE A 56 1.25 -9.67 10.27
N ILE A 57 2.55 -9.36 10.13
CA ILE A 57 3.42 -9.95 9.10
C ILE A 57 3.28 -11.47 8.96
N PRO A 58 3.39 -12.30 10.03
CA PRO A 58 3.31 -13.75 9.88
C PRO A 58 1.95 -14.20 9.29
N LEU A 59 0.87 -13.51 9.65
CA LEU A 59 -0.47 -13.76 9.09
C LEU A 59 -0.56 -13.32 7.62
N LEU A 60 -0.02 -12.15 7.28
CA LEU A 60 -0.02 -11.64 5.91
C LEU A 60 0.77 -12.57 4.96
N LEU A 61 1.91 -13.09 5.44
CA LEU A 61 2.71 -14.06 4.71
C LEU A 61 2.00 -15.41 4.56
N SER A 62 1.28 -15.89 5.58
CA SER A 62 0.52 -17.14 5.48
C SER A 62 -0.66 -17.05 4.51
N LEU A 63 -1.20 -15.84 4.29
CA LEU A 63 -2.20 -15.54 3.27
C LEU A 63 -1.62 -15.40 1.85
N GLY A 64 -0.31 -15.61 1.67
CA GLY A 64 0.35 -15.56 0.36
C GLY A 64 0.60 -14.15 -0.17
N ILE A 65 0.51 -13.12 0.69
CA ILE A 65 0.80 -11.74 0.29
C ILE A 65 2.30 -11.58 0.05
N GLY A 66 2.66 -10.96 -1.08
CA GLY A 66 4.05 -10.74 -1.46
C GLY A 66 4.81 -9.92 -0.40
N ALA A 67 6.03 -10.34 -0.09
CA ALA A 67 6.89 -9.60 0.85
C ALA A 67 7.17 -8.15 0.39
N GLY A 68 7.08 -7.86 -0.92
CA GLY A 68 7.14 -6.50 -1.44
C GLY A 68 5.95 -5.64 -1.03
N ASP A 69 4.73 -6.20 -1.15
CA ASP A 69 3.48 -5.52 -0.78
C ASP A 69 3.40 -5.24 0.71
N ILE A 70 3.87 -6.20 1.53
CA ILE A 70 3.94 -6.03 2.98
C ILE A 70 4.90 -4.89 3.34
N LYS A 71 6.09 -4.82 2.71
CA LYS A 71 7.04 -3.72 2.94
C LYS A 71 6.46 -2.36 2.53
N LEU A 72 5.71 -2.32 1.43
CA LEU A 72 5.03 -1.11 1.00
C LEU A 72 3.96 -0.69 2.02
N LEU A 73 3.14 -1.64 2.50
CA LEU A 73 2.12 -1.38 3.52
C LEU A 73 2.75 -0.85 4.82
N ILE A 74 3.88 -1.40 5.25
CA ILE A 74 4.63 -0.93 6.41
C ILE A 74 4.99 0.55 6.26
N VAL A 75 5.61 0.93 5.14
CA VAL A 75 6.00 2.33 4.89
C VAL A 75 4.77 3.24 4.86
N LEU A 76 3.71 2.86 4.14
CA LEU A 76 2.51 3.68 4.06
C LEU A 76 1.78 3.81 5.40
N SER A 77 1.73 2.74 6.19
CA SER A 77 1.10 2.75 7.52
C SER A 77 1.78 3.70 8.49
N LEU A 78 3.10 3.83 8.39
CA LEU A 78 3.88 4.70 9.27
C LEU A 78 3.58 6.18 9.02
N PHE A 79 3.35 6.57 7.77
CA PHE A 79 3.22 7.98 7.41
C PHE A 79 1.78 8.44 7.19
N PHE A 80 0.86 7.55 6.77
CA PHE A 80 -0.43 7.98 6.23
C PHE A 80 -1.67 7.28 6.81
N VAL A 81 -1.50 6.21 7.60
CA VAL A 81 -2.64 5.50 8.19
C VAL A 81 -2.72 5.84 9.68
N PRO A 82 -3.62 6.73 10.12
CA PRO A 82 -3.77 7.04 11.53
C PRO A 82 -4.36 5.85 12.30
N PHE A 83 -3.91 5.66 13.54
CA PHE A 83 -4.42 4.59 14.39
C PHE A 83 -5.81 4.95 14.94
N SER A 84 -6.83 4.73 14.13
CA SER A 84 -8.23 4.93 14.52
C SER A 84 -9.13 3.88 13.88
N TRP A 85 -10.24 3.56 14.55
CA TRP A 85 -11.22 2.60 14.01
C TRP A 85 -11.84 3.08 12.70
N LEU A 86 -12.05 4.40 12.57
CA LEU A 86 -12.62 5.01 11.37
C LEU A 86 -11.66 4.90 10.18
N ALA A 87 -10.36 5.15 10.40
CA ALA A 87 -9.33 4.97 9.37
C ALA A 87 -9.15 3.49 8.97
N LEU A 88 -9.21 2.57 9.94
CA LEU A 88 -9.11 1.15 9.64
C LEU A 88 -10.29 0.65 8.82
N SER A 89 -11.51 1.03 9.20
CA SER A 89 -12.72 0.64 8.47
C SER A 89 -12.77 1.26 7.08
N SER A 90 -12.38 2.53 6.92
CA SER A 90 -12.28 3.16 5.60
C SER A 90 -11.21 2.51 4.73
N PHE A 91 -10.05 2.17 5.30
CA PHE A 91 -9.00 1.43 4.60
C PHE A 91 -9.49 0.06 4.13
N MET A 92 -10.16 -0.71 5.00
CA MET A 92 -10.66 -2.04 4.64
C MET A 92 -11.75 -1.98 3.56
N GLN A 93 -12.65 -0.99 3.62
CA GLN A 93 -13.65 -0.78 2.58
C GLN A 93 -13.02 -0.40 1.24
N ALA A 94 -12.08 0.55 1.24
CA ALA A 94 -11.39 0.95 0.02
C ALA A 94 -10.54 -0.19 -0.55
N PHE A 95 -9.84 -0.94 0.30
CA PHE A 95 -9.01 -2.07 -0.11
C PHE A 95 -9.84 -3.19 -0.72
N THR A 96 -10.97 -3.56 -0.11
CA THR A 96 -11.87 -4.59 -0.65
C THR A 96 -12.46 -4.17 -2.00
N LEU A 97 -12.90 -2.91 -2.14
CA LEU A 97 -13.43 -2.40 -3.40
C LEU A 97 -12.35 -2.36 -4.50
N LEU A 98 -11.16 -1.84 -4.20
CA LEU A 98 -10.07 -1.74 -5.18
C LEU A 98 -9.47 -3.09 -5.56
N SER A 99 -9.40 -4.04 -4.63
CA SER A 99 -8.99 -5.42 -4.92
C SER A 99 -10.04 -6.16 -5.76
N ALA A 100 -11.33 -5.94 -5.51
CA ALA A 100 -12.38 -6.47 -6.37
C ALA A 100 -12.30 -5.90 -7.79
N LEU A 101 -12.01 -4.60 -7.93
CA LEU A 101 -11.80 -3.97 -9.23
C LEU A 101 -10.54 -4.49 -9.94
N SER A 102 -9.43 -4.65 -9.23
CA SER A 102 -8.19 -5.20 -9.83
C SER A 102 -8.38 -6.65 -10.27
N LEU A 103 -9.11 -7.45 -9.48
CA LEU A 103 -9.50 -8.81 -9.85
C LEU A 103 -10.43 -8.82 -11.07
N ALA A 104 -11.46 -7.98 -11.10
CA ALA A 104 -12.37 -7.87 -12.24
C ALA A 104 -11.63 -7.47 -13.53
N TYR A 105 -10.74 -6.47 -13.44
CA TYR A 105 -9.88 -6.06 -14.55
C TYR A 105 -8.99 -7.21 -15.02
N TYR A 106 -8.37 -7.93 -14.07
CA TYR A 106 -7.56 -9.09 -14.39
C TYR A 106 -8.38 -10.15 -15.13
N LEU A 107 -9.56 -10.53 -14.62
CA LEU A 107 -10.44 -11.54 -15.23
C LEU A 107 -10.88 -11.18 -16.64
N VAL A 108 -11.23 -9.92 -16.88
CA VAL A 108 -11.61 -9.44 -18.21
C VAL A 108 -10.43 -9.57 -19.19
N ARG A 109 -9.20 -9.30 -18.72
CA ARG A 109 -7.99 -9.30 -19.55
C ARG A 109 -7.38 -10.69 -19.77
N SER A 110 -7.24 -11.48 -18.71
CA SER A 110 -6.55 -12.77 -18.73
C SER A 110 -7.47 -13.95 -19.02
N ARG A 111 -8.80 -13.78 -18.88
CA ARG A 111 -9.82 -14.84 -19.01
C ARG A 111 -9.52 -16.08 -18.13
N SER A 112 -8.67 -15.95 -17.11
CA SER A 112 -8.19 -17.04 -16.28
C SER A 112 -7.98 -16.57 -14.84
N PHE A 113 -8.27 -17.46 -13.89
CA PHE A 113 -8.02 -17.26 -12.47
C PHE A 113 -6.61 -17.66 -12.04
N ALA A 114 -5.82 -18.25 -12.95
CA ALA A 114 -4.57 -18.93 -12.62
C ALA A 114 -3.32 -18.00 -12.57
N GLY A 115 -3.45 -16.76 -12.09
CA GLY A 115 -2.30 -15.85 -12.03
C GLY A 115 -2.29 -14.91 -10.84
N SER A 116 -1.11 -14.33 -10.58
CA SER A 116 -0.88 -13.40 -9.49
C SER A 116 -1.52 -12.03 -9.79
N VAL A 117 -2.50 -11.63 -8.99
CA VAL A 117 -3.11 -10.30 -9.08
C VAL A 117 -2.16 -9.28 -8.47
N ALA A 118 -1.91 -8.18 -9.19
CA ALA A 118 -1.16 -7.03 -8.70
C ALA A 118 -1.91 -6.40 -7.51
N LEU A 119 -1.36 -6.53 -6.31
CA LEU A 119 -1.99 -6.10 -5.06
C LEU A 119 -1.57 -4.68 -4.64
N ALA A 120 -0.41 -4.22 -5.10
CA ALA A 120 0.10 -2.88 -4.84
C ALA A 120 -0.85 -1.74 -5.28
N PRO A 121 -1.53 -1.79 -6.45
CA PRO A 121 -2.49 -0.76 -6.85
C PRO A 121 -3.65 -0.62 -5.84
N ALA A 122 -4.15 -1.75 -5.31
CA ALA A 122 -5.24 -1.76 -4.35
C ALA A 122 -4.79 -1.21 -2.99
N LEU A 123 -3.60 -1.60 -2.51
CA LEU A 123 -3.02 -1.04 -1.29
C LEU A 123 -2.79 0.46 -1.41
N CYS A 124 -2.15 0.90 -2.48
CA CYS A 124 -1.84 2.31 -2.64
C CYS A 124 -3.10 3.18 -2.76
N GLY A 125 -4.11 2.70 -3.50
CA GLY A 125 -5.41 3.38 -3.59
C GLY A 125 -6.17 3.40 -2.26
N ALA A 126 -6.11 2.33 -1.47
CA ALA A 126 -6.73 2.29 -0.15
C ALA A 126 -6.11 3.29 0.82
N VAL A 127 -4.77 3.45 0.78
CA VAL A 127 -4.09 4.48 1.58
C VAL A 127 -4.43 5.89 1.09
N ILE A 128 -4.49 6.14 -0.23
CA ILE A 128 -4.96 7.44 -0.76
C ILE A 128 -6.35 7.78 -0.23
N TRP A 129 -7.26 6.80 -0.22
CA TRP A 129 -8.62 6.98 0.26
C TRP A 129 -8.68 7.26 1.76
N CYS A 130 -7.82 6.61 2.55
CA CYS A 130 -7.73 6.78 3.99
C CYS A 130 -7.05 8.11 4.40
N ALA A 131 -6.13 8.61 3.58
CA ALA A 131 -5.37 9.84 3.82
C ALA A 131 -6.10 11.14 3.41
N ARG A 132 -7.34 11.02 2.91
CA ARG A 132 -8.22 12.15 2.57
C ARG A 132 -8.96 12.66 3.80
#